data_AF-A0AAU9RX40-F1
#
_entry.id   AF-A0AAU9RX40-F1
#
_cell.length_a   1.000
_cell.length_b   1.000
_cell.length_c   1.000
_cell.angle_alpha   90.00
_cell.angle_beta   90.00
_cell.angle_gamma   90.00
#
_symmetry.space_group_name_H-M   'P 1'
#
loop_
_entity.id
_entity.type
_entity.pdbx_description
1 polymer ?
#
loop_
_entity_poly.entity_id
_entity_poly.type
_entity_poly.pdbx_seq_one_letter_code
_entity_poly.pdbx_strand_id
1 'polypeptide(L)'
;VLSQGIDIYFENVGGKTLDAVLLNMRKHGRIAVCGMVSQYNVKQREGVKNLMCLVYKSIRMEGFNSADYFSDYSKFLDTVLPFIRQGKITYVEDIAEGLEKGPAALVGLSSGRNVGKQLVVVAKD
;
A
#
# COMPACT_ATOMS: atom_id res chain seq x y z
N VAL A 1 2.38 2.25 -22.17
CA VAL A 1 1.16 3.08 -22.27
C VAL A 1 -0.03 2.17 -21.97
N LEU A 2 -0.75 2.38 -20.87
CA LEU A 2 -1.99 1.63 -20.60
C LEU A 2 -3.02 2.09 -21.64
N SER A 3 -3.26 1.28 -22.67
CA SER A 3 -4.09 1.66 -23.82
C SER A 3 -5.54 2.02 -23.46
N GLN A 4 -5.98 1.73 -22.24
CA GLN A 4 -7.32 2.01 -21.76
C GLN A 4 -7.40 2.78 -20.42
N GLY A 5 -6.28 3.18 -19.81
CA GLY A 5 -6.26 3.85 -18.50
C GLY A 5 -6.51 2.92 -17.29
N ILE A 6 -6.68 3.51 -16.09
CA ILE A 6 -6.77 2.80 -14.79
C ILE A 6 -8.17 2.95 -14.18
N ASP A 7 -8.88 1.85 -13.91
CA ASP A 7 -10.18 1.88 -13.20
C ASP A 7 -10.03 1.97 -11.68
N ILE A 8 -9.07 1.23 -11.10
CA ILE A 8 -8.80 1.23 -9.66
C ILE A 8 -7.31 1.43 -9.43
N TYR A 9 -6.98 2.34 -8.51
CA TYR A 9 -5.64 2.49 -7.97
C TYR A 9 -5.67 2.34 -6.45
N PHE A 10 -4.85 1.44 -5.92
CA PHE A 10 -4.67 1.26 -4.48
C PHE A 10 -3.42 2.03 -4.06
N GLU A 11 -3.63 3.18 -3.43
CA GLU A 11 -2.59 4.16 -3.15
C GLU A 11 -1.89 3.86 -1.81
N ASN A 12 -0.58 3.61 -1.89
CA ASN A 12 0.32 3.38 -0.76
C ASN A 12 1.51 4.37 -0.71
N VAL A 13 1.76 5.10 -1.79
CA VAL A 13 3.01 5.83 -2.07
C VAL A 13 2.82 7.33 -2.06
N GLY A 14 1.80 7.86 -2.73
CA GLY A 14 1.58 9.31 -2.87
C GLY A 14 2.59 9.99 -3.82
N GLY A 15 2.76 11.30 -3.65
CA GLY A 15 3.76 12.10 -4.39
C GLY A 15 3.60 12.03 -5.91
N LYS A 16 4.73 11.99 -6.62
CA LYS A 16 4.78 11.95 -8.09
C LYS A 16 4.01 10.77 -8.70
N THR A 17 3.94 9.64 -8.01
CA THR A 17 3.19 8.46 -8.46
C THR A 17 1.71 8.77 -8.53
N LEU A 18 1.14 9.36 -7.48
CA LEU A 18 -0.27 9.77 -7.46
C LEU A 18 -0.58 10.76 -8.59
N ASP A 19 0.28 11.76 -8.77
CA ASP A 19 0.11 12.77 -9.82
C ASP A 19 0.11 12.16 -11.22
N ALA A 20 0.98 11.19 -11.48
CA ALA A 20 1.00 10.46 -12.74
C ALA A 20 -0.24 9.56 -12.91
N VAL A 21 -0.68 8.89 -11.83
CA VAL A 21 -1.88 8.03 -11.86
C VAL A 21 -3.14 8.82 -12.19
N LEU A 22 -3.34 10.00 -11.59
CA LEU A 22 -4.51 10.86 -11.84
C LEU A 22 -4.71 11.15 -13.34
N LEU A 23 -3.61 11.40 -14.06
CA LEU A 23 -3.62 11.62 -15.51
C LEU A 23 -4.02 10.36 -16.31
N ASN A 24 -3.80 9.17 -15.75
CA ASN A 24 -4.06 7.87 -16.39
C ASN A 24 -5.34 7.18 -15.91
N MET A 25 -6.04 7.70 -14.90
CA MET A 25 -7.32 7.16 -14.45
C MET A 25 -8.39 7.21 -15.56
N ARG A 26 -9.32 6.24 -15.54
CA ARG A 26 -10.54 6.22 -16.36
C ARG A 26 -11.65 7.05 -15.71
N LYS A 27 -12.67 7.40 -16.51
CA LYS A 27 -13.89 8.02 -16.01
C LYS A 27 -14.58 7.08 -15.01
N HIS A 28 -15.05 7.60 -13.88
CA HIS A 28 -15.60 6.86 -12.75
C HIS A 28 -14.60 5.93 -12.05
N GLY A 29 -13.30 6.18 -12.22
CA GLY A 29 -12.25 5.45 -11.53
C GLY A 29 -12.30 5.63 -10.01
N ARG A 30 -11.61 4.74 -9.29
CA ARG A 30 -11.55 4.72 -7.82
C ARG A 30 -10.11 4.69 -7.34
N ILE A 31 -9.81 5.51 -6.33
CA ILE A 31 -8.53 5.52 -5.64
C ILE A 31 -8.78 5.21 -4.17
N ALA A 32 -8.33 4.06 -3.70
CA ALA A 32 -8.35 3.70 -2.28
C ALA A 32 -7.05 4.16 -1.64
N VAL A 33 -7.11 5.16 -0.76
CA VAL A 33 -5.95 5.80 -0.14
C VAL A 33 -5.62 5.08 1.16
N CYS A 34 -4.75 4.08 1.05
CA CYS A 34 -4.24 3.31 2.19
C CYS A 34 -3.07 4.03 2.87
N GLY A 35 -2.21 4.70 2.10
CA GLY A 35 -1.03 5.38 2.62
C GLY A 35 -0.33 6.24 1.58
N MET A 36 0.66 7.01 2.03
CA MET A 36 1.47 7.88 1.18
C MET A 36 2.93 7.85 1.65
N VAL A 37 3.56 6.66 1.59
CA VAL A 37 4.87 6.40 2.21
C VAL A 37 5.98 7.34 1.75
N SER A 38 5.91 7.84 0.51
CA SER A 38 6.89 8.81 -0.01
C SER A 38 6.92 10.14 0.76
N GLN A 39 5.86 10.43 1.52
CA GLN A 39 5.65 11.72 2.20
C GLN A 39 5.88 11.66 3.72
N TYR A 40 6.21 10.49 4.28
CA TYR A 40 6.31 10.33 5.74
C TYR A 40 7.60 10.92 6.34
N ASN A 41 8.72 10.84 5.61
CA ASN A 41 10.05 11.20 6.12
C ASN A 41 10.65 12.45 5.46
N VAL A 42 9.82 13.29 4.83
CA VAL A 42 10.26 14.53 4.15
C VAL A 42 9.99 15.76 5.00
N LYS A 43 10.88 16.76 4.95
CA LYS A 43 10.69 18.04 5.66
C LYS A 43 9.52 18.85 5.10
N GLN A 44 9.33 18.79 3.79
CA GLN A 44 8.24 19.45 3.08
C GLN A 44 7.55 18.43 2.17
N ARG A 45 6.24 18.28 2.35
CA ARG A 45 5.42 17.37 1.53
C ARG A 45 5.24 17.92 0.13
N GLU A 46 5.26 17.03 -0.85
CA GLU A 46 4.91 17.33 -2.23
C GLU A 46 3.39 17.54 -2.35
N GLY A 47 2.98 18.63 -2.98
CA GLY A 47 1.57 18.87 -3.31
C GLY A 47 1.13 18.06 -4.53
N VAL A 48 -0.09 17.56 -4.51
CA VAL A 48 -0.73 16.87 -5.65
C VAL A 48 -1.23 17.91 -6.65
N LYS A 49 -0.73 17.89 -7.88
CA LYS A 49 -0.97 18.91 -8.89
C LYS A 49 -2.18 18.62 -9.78
N ASN A 50 -2.52 17.33 -9.97
CA ASN A 50 -3.52 16.91 -10.96
C ASN A 50 -4.92 16.64 -10.39
N LEU A 51 -5.28 17.24 -9.24
CA LEU A 51 -6.58 17.00 -8.57
C LEU A 51 -7.80 17.35 -9.45
N MET A 52 -7.66 18.24 -10.43
CA MET A 52 -8.74 18.51 -11.40
C MET A 52 -9.18 17.28 -12.20
N CYS A 53 -8.32 16.25 -12.31
CA CYS A 53 -8.71 14.97 -12.89
C CYS A 53 -9.86 14.31 -12.14
N LEU A 54 -10.00 14.55 -10.82
CA LEU A 54 -11.11 14.03 -10.03
C LEU A 54 -12.46 14.54 -10.57
N VAL A 55 -12.50 15.80 -10.98
CA VAL A 55 -13.69 16.43 -11.56
C VAL A 55 -13.92 15.92 -12.99
N TYR A 56 -12.93 16.07 -13.88
CA TYR A 56 -13.09 15.74 -15.30
C TYR A 56 -13.40 14.26 -15.55
N LYS A 57 -12.90 13.39 -14.67
CA LYS A 57 -13.09 11.95 -14.78
C LYS A 57 -14.02 11.40 -13.71
N SER A 58 -14.64 12.23 -12.89
CA SER A 58 -15.58 11.80 -11.83
C SER A 58 -15.00 10.68 -10.95
N ILE A 59 -13.74 10.82 -10.53
CA ILE A 59 -13.01 9.81 -9.75
C ILE A 59 -13.41 9.93 -8.27
N ARG A 60 -13.63 8.78 -7.61
CA ARG A 60 -13.72 8.71 -6.15
C ARG A 60 -12.33 8.46 -5.57
N MET A 61 -11.82 9.38 -4.76
CA MET A 61 -10.58 9.19 -4.01
C MET A 61 -10.91 9.21 -2.52
N GLU A 62 -10.67 8.10 -1.84
CA GLU A 62 -11.17 7.88 -0.47
C GLU A 62 -10.13 7.20 0.40
N GLY A 63 -9.85 7.80 1.56
CA GLY A 63 -9.01 7.19 2.59
C GLY A 63 -9.80 6.22 3.46
N PHE A 64 -9.10 5.22 3.98
CA PHE A 64 -9.65 4.27 4.93
C PHE A 64 -8.58 3.87 5.95
N ASN A 65 -8.99 3.46 7.15
CA ASN A 65 -8.11 2.86 8.14
C ASN A 65 -8.52 1.42 8.41
N SER A 66 -7.56 0.49 8.43
CA SER A 66 -7.81 -0.92 8.74
C SER A 66 -8.50 -1.14 10.09
N ALA A 67 -8.28 -0.25 11.07
CA ALA A 67 -8.91 -0.32 12.39
C ALA A 67 -10.44 -0.20 12.31
N ASP A 68 -10.97 0.55 11.34
CA ASP A 68 -12.42 0.75 11.15
C ASP A 68 -13.13 -0.53 10.68
N TYR A 69 -12.38 -1.53 10.22
CA TYR A 69 -12.88 -2.79 9.66
C TYR A 69 -12.50 -4.01 10.52
N PHE A 70 -12.03 -3.81 11.75
CA PHE A 70 -11.57 -4.92 12.58
C PHE A 70 -12.70 -5.89 12.96
N SER A 71 -13.96 -5.46 12.93
CA SER A 71 -15.14 -6.31 13.06
C SER A 71 -15.23 -7.40 11.97
N ASP A 72 -14.64 -7.17 10.79
CA ASP A 72 -14.59 -8.13 9.68
C ASP A 72 -13.41 -9.11 9.77
N TYR A 73 -12.57 -9.02 10.81
CA TYR A 73 -11.33 -9.80 10.90
C TYR A 73 -11.56 -11.32 10.86
N SER A 74 -12.55 -11.84 11.60
CA SER A 74 -12.88 -13.28 11.57
C SER A 74 -13.26 -13.74 10.17
N LYS A 75 -14.12 -12.96 9.49
CA LYS A 75 -14.58 -13.24 8.13
C LYS A 75 -13.42 -13.21 7.12
N PHE A 76 -12.47 -12.30 7.31
CA PHE A 76 -11.25 -12.25 6.53
C PHE A 76 -10.43 -13.54 6.70
N LEU A 77 -10.23 -14.01 7.94
CA LEU A 77 -9.49 -15.26 8.21
C LEU A 77 -10.18 -16.48 7.59
N ASP A 78 -11.50 -16.59 7.75
CA ASP A 78 -12.30 -17.67 7.17
C ASP A 78 -12.16 -17.74 5.64
N THR A 79 -11.94 -16.58 5.00
CA THR A 79 -11.73 -16.48 3.56
C THR A 79 -10.28 -16.77 3.16
N VAL A 80 -9.30 -16.15 3.82
CA VAL A 80 -7.90 -16.14 3.35
C VAL A 80 -7.12 -17.38 3.76
N LEU A 81 -7.38 -17.95 4.94
CA LEU A 81 -6.64 -19.14 5.41
C LEU A 81 -6.80 -20.35 4.46
N PRO A 82 -8.01 -20.67 3.95
CA PRO A 82 -8.14 -21.72 2.93
C PRO A 82 -7.33 -21.44 1.67
N PHE A 83 -7.29 -20.20 1.19
CA PHE A 83 -6.51 -19.84 0.00
C PHE A 83 -5.01 -19.98 0.21
N ILE A 84 -4.50 -19.63 1.40
CA ILE A 84 -3.09 -19.85 1.77
C ILE A 84 -2.78 -21.35 1.80
N ARG A 85 -3.60 -22.15 2.50
CA ARG A 85 -3.41 -23.61 2.59
C ARG A 85 -3.47 -24.30 1.22
N GLN A 86 -4.26 -23.77 0.29
CA GLN A 86 -4.38 -24.25 -1.09
C GLN A 86 -3.28 -23.72 -2.03
N GLY A 87 -2.39 -22.84 -1.55
CA GLY A 87 -1.36 -22.20 -2.38
C GLY A 87 -1.91 -21.18 -3.40
N LYS A 88 -3.17 -20.78 -3.27
CA LYS A 88 -3.83 -19.77 -4.12
C LYS A 88 -3.45 -18.34 -3.72
N ILE A 89 -3.04 -18.15 -2.48
CA ILE A 89 -2.40 -16.93 -1.97
C ILE A 89 -1.04 -17.32 -1.43
N THR A 90 0.00 -16.67 -1.92
CA THR A 90 1.38 -16.81 -1.45
C THR A 90 1.85 -15.50 -0.82
N TYR A 91 2.80 -15.57 0.09
CA TYR A 91 3.39 -14.40 0.73
C TYR A 91 4.93 -14.50 0.70
N VAL A 92 5.58 -13.34 0.73
CA VAL A 92 7.05 -13.22 0.73
C VAL A 92 7.44 -12.39 1.94
N GLU A 93 8.41 -12.88 2.69
CA GLU A 93 8.92 -12.27 3.92
C GLU A 93 10.39 -11.91 3.76
N ASP A 94 10.76 -10.78 4.34
CA ASP A 94 12.14 -10.34 4.53
C ASP A 94 12.46 -10.46 6.02
N ILE A 95 13.31 -11.40 6.39
CA ILE A 95 13.50 -11.81 7.79
C ILE A 95 14.84 -11.31 8.31
N ALA A 96 14.79 -10.43 9.32
CA ALA A 96 15.95 -10.05 10.11
C ALA A 96 16.01 -10.88 11.40
N GLU A 97 17.12 -11.57 11.66
CA GLU A 97 17.31 -12.33 12.90
C GLU A 97 17.97 -11.49 13.98
N GLY A 98 17.37 -11.48 15.18
CA GLY A 98 17.84 -10.74 16.34
C GLY A 98 17.19 -9.36 16.51
N LEU A 99 16.80 -9.03 17.75
CA LEU A 99 16.17 -7.76 18.07
C LEU A 99 17.07 -6.56 17.71
N GLU A 100 18.39 -6.74 17.83
CA GLU A 100 19.42 -5.78 17.47
C GLU A 100 19.41 -5.39 15.99
N LYS A 101 18.83 -6.23 15.10
CA LYS A 101 18.64 -5.90 13.69
C LYS A 101 17.39 -5.06 13.43
N GLY A 102 16.47 -4.97 14.39
CA GLY A 102 15.21 -4.25 14.27
C GLY A 102 15.35 -2.80 13.78
N PRO A 103 16.25 -1.98 14.35
CA PRO A 103 16.45 -0.61 13.88
C PRO A 103 16.89 -0.53 12.42
N ALA A 104 17.83 -1.38 11.99
CA ALA A 104 18.32 -1.40 10.62
C ALA A 104 17.23 -1.87 9.63
N ALA A 105 16.44 -2.88 10.02
CA ALA A 105 15.30 -3.39 9.27
C ALA A 105 14.21 -2.31 9.09
N LEU A 106 13.90 -1.55 10.15
CA LEU A 106 12.93 -0.46 10.11
C LEU A 106 13.36 0.67 9.16
N VAL A 107 14.62 1.11 9.25
CA VAL A 107 15.18 2.11 8.31
C VAL A 107 15.20 1.56 6.87
N GLY A 108 15.36 0.24 6.72
CA GLY A 108 15.24 -0.48 5.45
C GLY A 108 13.93 -0.21 4.73
N LEU A 109 12.80 -0.15 5.44
CA LEU A 109 11.48 0.11 4.86
C LEU A 109 11.42 1.44 4.12
N SER A 110 11.95 2.51 4.74
CA SER A 110 11.95 3.86 4.17
C SER A 110 12.86 4.01 2.95
N SER A 111 13.80 3.07 2.77
CA SER A 111 14.75 3.04 1.65
C SER A 111 14.38 2.00 0.59
N GLY A 112 13.25 1.30 0.75
CA GLY A 112 12.82 0.25 -0.17
C GLY A 112 13.77 -0.95 -0.22
N ARG A 113 14.54 -1.20 0.86
CA ARG A 113 15.51 -2.31 0.90
C ARG A 113 14.85 -3.67 1.12
N ASN A 114 13.66 -3.70 1.71
CA ASN A 114 12.96 -4.94 2.01
C ASN A 114 12.38 -5.60 0.75
N VAL A 115 12.46 -6.92 0.65
CA VAL A 115 11.79 -7.71 -0.38
C VAL A 115 10.63 -8.50 0.24
N GLY A 116 9.43 -7.94 0.16
CA GLY A 116 8.24 -8.49 0.83
C GLY A 116 8.02 -7.89 2.22
N LYS A 117 7.32 -8.62 3.09
CA LYS A 117 6.98 -8.14 4.44
C LYS A 117 8.20 -8.27 5.36
N GLN A 118 8.72 -7.13 5.84
CA GLN A 118 9.79 -7.14 6.84
C GLN A 118 9.29 -7.73 8.17
N LEU A 119 10.02 -8.72 8.68
CA LEU A 119 9.88 -9.34 9.98
C LEU A 119 11.19 -9.25 10.77
N VAL A 120 11.08 -9.32 12.10
CA VAL A 120 12.22 -9.46 13.01
C VAL A 120 11.97 -10.69 13.88
N VAL A 121 12.84 -11.69 13.79
CA VAL A 121 12.80 -12.87 14.66
C VAL A 121 13.57 -12.54 15.94
N VAL A 122 12.83 -12.38 17.04
CA VAL A 122 13.41 -12.02 18.35
C VAL A 122 13.93 -13.26 19.07
N ALA A 123 13.15 -14.34 19.03
CA ALA A 123 13.52 -15.66 19.52
C ALA A 123 12.88 -16.70 18.60
N LYS A 124 13.52 -17.86 18.47
CA LYS A 124 12.92 -19.05 17.87
C LYS A 124 12.50 -19.96 19.04
N ASP A 125 11.35 -20.61 18.89
CA ASP A 125 10.92 -21.67 19.80
C ASP A 125 11.89 -22.87 19.75
#